data_AF-A0A0D0QG83-F1
#
_entry.id   AF-A0A0D0QG83-F1
#
_cell.length_a   1.000
_cell.length_b   1.000
_cell.length_c   1.000
_cell.angle_alpha   90.00
_cell.angle_beta   90.00
_cell.angle_gamma   90.00
#
_symmetry.space_group_name_H-M   'P 1'
#
loop_
_entity.id
_entity.type
_entity.pdbx_description
1 polymer ?
#
loop_
_entity_poly.entity_id
_entity_poly.type
_entity_poly.pdbx_seq_one_letter_code
_entity_poly.pdbx_strand_id
1 'polypeptide(L)'
;MKNSAMISFFVSALVFFSLCALFSGKPDDAGFLASLNPVEAVSGLSFALGFAAGLPPTAAVIAAVVLLVLVPTGVFLIARRFLRRYDG
;
A
#
# COMPACT_ATOMS: atom_id res chain seq x y z
N MET A 1 -9.33 0.73 23.63
CA MET A 1 -7.93 0.33 23.28
C MET A 1 -7.80 -0.88 22.34
N LYS A 2 -8.29 -2.09 22.67
CA LYS A 2 -8.12 -3.30 21.82
C LYS A 2 -8.84 -3.18 20.47
N ASN A 3 -10.06 -2.62 20.49
CA ASN A 3 -10.89 -2.41 19.29
C ASN A 3 -10.28 -1.37 18.33
N SER A 4 -9.75 -0.26 18.88
CA SER A 4 -9.08 0.77 18.08
C SER A 4 -7.83 0.28 17.35
N ALA A 5 -7.06 -0.63 17.95
CA ALA A 5 -5.93 -1.27 17.27
C ALA A 5 -6.40 -2.18 16.12
N MET A 6 -7.50 -2.91 16.32
CA MET A 6 -8.09 -3.79 15.33
C MET A 6 -8.63 -3.00 14.12
N ILE A 7 -9.36 -1.91 14.36
CA ILE A 7 -9.87 -1.03 13.30
C ILE A 7 -8.70 -0.41 12.51
N SER A 8 -7.68 0.08 13.20
CA SER A 8 -6.49 0.64 12.54
C SER A 8 -5.80 -0.40 11.65
N PHE A 9 -5.75 -1.66 12.10
CA PHE A 9 -5.18 -2.76 11.33
C PHE A 9 -6.02 -3.05 10.08
N PHE A 10 -7.34 -3.14 10.20
CA PHE A 10 -8.24 -3.32 9.04
C PHE A 10 -8.08 -2.22 8.00
N VAL A 11 -8.01 -0.96 8.43
CA VAL A 11 -7.80 0.18 7.53
C VAL A 11 -6.44 0.10 6.84
N SER A 12 -5.38 -0.25 7.57
CA SER A 12 -4.04 -0.43 6.99
C SER A 12 -3.99 -1.57 5.98
N ALA A 13 -4.63 -2.70 6.28
CA ALA A 13 -4.70 -3.84 5.38
C ALA A 13 -5.45 -3.48 4.10
N LEU A 14 -6.59 -2.77 4.24
CA LEU A 14 -7.36 -2.27 3.11
C LEU A 14 -6.52 -1.37 2.20
N VAL A 15 -5.78 -0.41 2.77
CA VAL A 15 -4.89 0.47 2.00
C VAL A 15 -3.79 -0.32 1.29
N PHE A 16 -3.17 -1.29 1.95
CA PHE A 16 -2.15 -2.15 1.33
C PHE A 16 -2.72 -2.91 0.12
N PHE A 17 -3.88 -3.55 0.28
CA PHE A 17 -4.52 -4.29 -0.81
C PHE A 17 -5.00 -3.38 -1.94
N SER A 18 -5.49 -2.18 -1.64
CA SER A 18 -5.84 -1.19 -2.65
C SER A 18 -4.61 -0.73 -3.46
N LEU A 19 -3.47 -0.50 -2.80
CA LEU A 19 -2.22 -0.20 -3.49
C LEU A 19 -1.77 -1.37 -4.37
N CYS A 20 -1.91 -2.61 -3.89
CA CYS A 20 -1.58 -3.78 -4.69
C CYS A 20 -2.45 -3.88 -5.95
N ALA A 21 -3.76 -3.72 -5.79
CA ALA A 21 -4.70 -3.75 -6.92
C ALA A 21 -4.45 -2.60 -7.91
N LEU A 22 -4.20 -1.39 -7.43
CA LEU A 22 -4.00 -0.20 -8.28
C LEU A 22 -2.74 -0.32 -9.16
N PHE A 23 -1.67 -0.90 -8.62
CA PHE A 23 -0.37 -0.98 -9.30
C PHE A 23 -0.03 -2.37 -9.84
N SER A 24 -0.87 -3.38 -9.66
CA SER A 24 -0.67 -4.72 -10.24
C SER A 24 -0.71 -4.69 -11.77
N GLY A 25 -1.45 -3.76 -12.38
CA GLY A 25 -1.55 -3.62 -13.84
C GLY A 25 -2.20 -4.81 -14.54
N LYS A 26 -2.80 -5.73 -13.78
CA LYS A 26 -3.53 -6.87 -14.33
C LYS A 26 -4.86 -6.44 -14.94
N PRO A 27 -5.27 -7.06 -16.07
CA PRO A 27 -6.62 -6.90 -16.59
C PRO A 27 -7.65 -7.44 -15.60
N ASP A 28 -8.83 -6.81 -15.56
CA ASP A 28 -9.91 -7.11 -14.61
C ASP A 28 -10.36 -8.58 -14.63
N ASP A 29 -10.10 -9.29 -15.73
CA ASP A 29 -10.46 -10.70 -15.95
C ASP A 29 -9.54 -11.69 -15.23
N ALA A 30 -8.39 -11.25 -14.69
CA ALA A 30 -7.42 -12.13 -14.02
C ALA A 30 -7.87 -12.60 -12.62
N GLY A 31 -8.97 -12.05 -12.10
CA GLY A 31 -9.52 -12.36 -10.78
C GLY A 31 -8.91 -11.54 -9.65
N PHE A 32 -9.74 -11.18 -8.66
CA PHE A 32 -9.37 -10.27 -7.56
C PHE A 32 -8.16 -10.75 -6.74
N LEU A 33 -8.01 -12.05 -6.52
CA LEU A 33 -6.86 -12.57 -5.76
C LEU A 33 -5.53 -12.46 -6.54
N ALA A 34 -5.60 -12.46 -7.88
CA ALA A 34 -4.43 -12.32 -8.72
C ALA A 34 -3.92 -10.88 -8.76
N SER A 35 -4.80 -9.88 -8.57
CA SER A 35 -4.43 -8.45 -8.53
C SER A 35 -3.87 -8.01 -7.18
N LEU A 36 -4.00 -8.84 -6.13
CA LEU A 36 -3.42 -8.58 -4.80
C LEU A 36 -1.96 -9.04 -4.65
N ASN A 37 -1.25 -9.29 -5.76
CA ASN A 37 0.14 -9.72 -5.72
C ASN A 37 1.09 -8.53 -5.47
N PRO A 38 1.78 -8.48 -4.31
CA PRO A 38 2.67 -7.37 -3.99
C PRO A 38 3.87 -7.27 -4.93
N VAL A 39 4.32 -8.39 -5.53
CA VAL A 39 5.44 -8.38 -6.49
C VAL A 39 5.07 -7.62 -7.75
N GLU A 40 3.85 -7.86 -8.26
CA GLU A 40 3.34 -7.16 -9.44
C GLU A 40 3.09 -5.69 -9.15
N ALA A 41 2.55 -5.38 -7.96
CA ALA A 41 2.36 -4.01 -7.52
C ALA A 41 3.68 -3.23 -7.44
N VAL A 42 4.75 -3.85 -6.93
CA VAL A 42 6.09 -3.25 -6.95
C VAL A 42 6.57 -3.04 -8.38
N SER A 43 6.33 -4.00 -9.28
CA SER A 43 6.70 -3.85 -10.69
C SER A 43 6.00 -2.66 -11.33
N GLY A 44 4.67 -2.56 -11.23
CA GLY A 44 3.91 -1.45 -11.82
C GLY A 44 4.21 -0.11 -11.17
N LEU A 45 4.40 -0.07 -9.85
CA LEU A 45 4.77 1.16 -9.14
C LEU A 45 6.20 1.60 -9.47
N SER A 46 7.14 0.67 -9.61
CA SER A 46 8.51 0.99 -10.03
C SER A 46 8.55 1.53 -11.47
N PHE A 47 7.72 0.98 -12.37
CA PHE A 47 7.53 1.52 -13.70
C PHE A 47 6.95 2.94 -13.65
N ALA A 48 5.89 3.16 -12.88
CA ALA A 48 5.27 4.47 -12.72
C ALA A 48 6.26 5.51 -12.16
N LEU A 49 7.08 5.13 -11.17
CA LEU A 49 8.11 5.98 -10.59
C LEU A 49 9.26 6.27 -11.56
N GLY A 50 9.73 5.26 -12.29
CA GLY A 50 10.73 5.43 -13.33
C GLY A 50 10.24 6.36 -14.44
N PHE A 51 8.99 6.20 -14.86
CA PHE A 51 8.36 7.02 -15.89
C PHE A 51 8.08 8.45 -15.43
N ALA A 52 7.43 8.62 -14.27
CA ALA A 52 6.98 9.93 -13.80
C ALA A 52 8.10 10.77 -13.17
N ALA A 53 9.02 10.14 -12.44
CA ALA A 53 10.10 10.84 -11.73
C ALA A 53 11.47 10.70 -12.42
N GLY A 54 11.56 9.97 -13.54
CA GLY A 54 12.83 9.75 -14.25
C GLY A 54 13.86 8.96 -13.44
N LEU A 55 13.41 8.17 -12.46
CA LEU A 55 14.29 7.43 -11.56
C LEU A 55 15.00 6.29 -12.30
N PRO A 56 16.29 6.03 -12.00
CA PRO A 56 16.96 4.85 -12.51
C PRO A 56 16.28 3.58 -11.97
N PRO A 57 16.31 2.46 -12.72
CA PRO A 57 15.51 1.28 -12.41
C PRO A 57 15.67 0.76 -10.97
N THR A 58 16.90 0.73 -10.47
CA THR A 58 17.22 0.31 -9.10
C THR A 58 16.62 1.23 -8.05
N ALA A 59 16.71 2.56 -8.24
CA ALA A 59 16.11 3.52 -7.32
C ALA A 59 14.59 3.47 -7.35
N ALA A 60 13.99 3.25 -8.52
CA ALA A 60 12.54 3.12 -8.68
C ALA A 60 11.99 1.89 -7.94
N VAL A 61 12.68 0.75 -8.00
CA VAL A 61 12.30 -0.47 -7.26
C VAL A 61 12.43 -0.26 -5.75
N ILE A 62 13.53 0.33 -5.28
CA ILE A 62 13.72 0.61 -3.84
C ILE A 62 12.63 1.56 -3.35
N ALA A 63 12.39 2.66 -4.07
CA ALA A 63 11.34 3.62 -3.74
C ALA A 63 9.96 2.95 -3.74
N ALA A 64 9.71 2.01 -4.67
CA ALA A 64 8.45 1.29 -4.72
C ALA A 64 8.21 0.42 -3.49
N VAL A 65 9.20 -0.39 -3.11
CA VAL A 65 9.12 -1.21 -1.89
C VAL A 65 8.92 -0.33 -0.66
N VAL A 66 9.68 0.76 -0.56
CA VAL A 66 9.59 1.70 0.57
C VAL A 66 8.20 2.31 0.68
N LEU A 67 7.61 2.77 -0.43
CA LEU A 67 6.25 3.35 -0.44
C LEU A 67 5.19 2.32 -0.06
N LEU A 68 5.30 1.10 -0.59
CA LEU A 68 4.34 0.02 -0.35
C LEU A 68 4.30 -0.42 1.12
N VAL A 69 5.37 -0.18 1.88
CA VAL A 69 5.45 -0.42 3.33
C VAL A 69 5.12 0.83 4.16
N LEU A 70 5.66 1.99 3.79
CA LEU A 70 5.49 3.22 4.57
C LEU A 70 4.05 3.75 4.53
N VAL A 71 3.36 3.66 3.39
CA VAL A 71 1.99 4.20 3.27
C VAL A 71 1.01 3.47 4.19
N PRO A 72 0.90 2.12 4.18
CA PRO A 72 0.05 1.40 5.12
C PRO A 72 0.46 1.64 6.58
N THR A 73 1.76 1.64 6.87
CA THR A 73 2.27 1.90 8.22
C THR A 73 1.88 3.28 8.73
N GLY A 74 2.00 4.31 7.88
CA GLY A 74 1.58 5.67 8.18
C GLY A 74 0.08 5.74 8.45
N VAL A 75 -0.74 5.10 7.61
CA VAL A 75 -2.19 5.04 7.81
C VAL A 75 -2.55 4.34 9.12
N PHE A 76 -1.89 3.22 9.46
CA PHE A 76 -2.10 2.55 10.74
C PHE A 76 -1.82 3.48 11.92
N LEU A 77 -0.68 4.17 11.90
CA LEU A 77 -0.29 5.08 12.99
C LEU A 77 -1.24 6.28 13.11
N ILE A 78 -1.66 6.85 11.99
CA ILE A 78 -2.61 7.97 11.94
C ILE A 78 -3.97 7.51 12.47
N ALA A 79 -4.53 6.42 11.93
CA ALA A 79 -5.80 5.86 12.37
C ALA A 79 -5.78 5.54 13.87
N ARG A 80 -4.69 4.92 14.36
CA ARG A 80 -4.52 4.59 15.77
C ARG A 80 -4.44 5.85 16.64
N ARG A 81 -3.76 6.90 16.18
CA ARG A 81 -3.64 8.17 16.90
C ARG A 81 -4.99 8.88 17.00
N PHE A 82 -5.77 8.90 15.91
CA PHE A 82 -7.10 9.50 15.90
C PHE A 82 -8.09 8.73 16.78
N LEU A 83 -8.16 7.39 16.62
CA LEU A 83 -9.07 6.55 17.41
C LEU A 83 -8.76 6.60 18.91
N ARG A 84 -7.47 6.67 19.28
CA ARG A 84 -7.08 6.87 20.70
C ARG A 84 -7.51 8.21 21.28
N ARG A 85 -7.65 9.26 20.47
CA ARG A 85 -8.18 10.56 20.93
C ARG A 85 -9.69 10.57 21.07
N TYR A 86 -10.39 9.69 20.35
CA TYR A 86 -11.85 9.54 20.44
C TYR A 86 -12.27 8.59 21.57
N ASP A 87 -11.43 7.59 21.90
CA ASP A 87 -11.63 6.62 23.00
C ASP A 87 -11.28 7.18 24.40
N GLY A 88 -10.70 8.39 24.50
CA GLY A 88 -10.18 8.97 25.74
C GLY A 88 -10.88 10.25 26.14
#